data_AF-A0AAU9IYX5-F1
#
_entry.id   AF-A0AAU9IYX5-F1
#
_cell.length_a   1.000
_cell.length_b   1.000
_cell.length_c   1.000
_cell.angle_alpha   90.00
_cell.angle_beta   90.00
_cell.angle_gamma   90.00
#
_symmetry.space_group_name_H-M   'P 1'
#
loop_
_entity.id
_entity.type
_entity.pdbx_description
1 polymer ?
#
loop_
_entity_poly.entity_id
_entity_poly.type
_entity_poly.pdbx_seq_one_letter_code
_entity_poly.pdbx_strand_id
1 'polypeptide(L)'
;MSRCSNQSCQIQPIVFCSCNNQTYYWCENDYFNHTQACPHELHSTQLLKPINSEAHSSLLNKIIEVKLETEKIIVEVNAETEKSVQEHSRIIKKALKANKRLTKEMDSIVNQCEKIIKIISEPVINKSFYSPLEYILINDISKSEHIINEIQPPKIVDIQLVQGLWEKVKIKTSFFSYLLNTYSAYSIYVKNESDGHQAVVRANRSGSVSYMNHNIEHHSRFLFVSPHEIMITGGKKAENENQCLLLDTENNQFSSKPSLNVGRYWHSCVLFKGCPVVIGGHYQSDALSSVEMLEFDRWKVMPSIKNPRWSGAASCVFDKIFLFGGNFKKPVVEVFYEAKNDWEEIDIEISYRISPGVIGLYGDNLLIFGGKAGDNFINEVVKADLDSGKLSKMNALPYGSSHPYNCYSITDNNFFHYVFTNIFGGSITWGFEEEISFN
;
A
#
# COMPACT_ATOMS: atom_id res chain seq x y z
N MET A 1 -96.84 51.26 3.51
CA MET A 1 -96.34 50.33 4.53
C MET A 1 -96.44 48.91 4.01
N SER A 2 -95.30 48.23 3.84
CA SER A 2 -95.04 46.79 4.08
C SER A 2 -93.74 46.44 3.34
N ARG A 3 -92.60 46.52 4.03
CA ARG A 3 -92.00 45.45 4.86
C ARG A 3 -91.52 44.27 4.01
N CYS A 4 -90.25 44.29 3.63
CA CYS A 4 -89.38 43.23 4.13
C CYS A 4 -88.69 43.77 5.38
N SER A 5 -88.84 43.01 6.45
CA SER A 5 -88.68 43.37 7.85
C SER A 5 -87.30 43.89 8.21
N ASN A 6 -87.28 44.98 8.97
CA ASN A 6 -86.55 44.93 10.22
C ASN A 6 -87.25 45.79 11.28
N GLN A 7 -88.26 45.20 11.92
CA GLN A 7 -88.76 45.72 13.20
C GLN A 7 -88.06 45.05 14.39
N SER A 8 -86.97 44.29 14.15
CA SER A 8 -86.27 43.52 15.18
C SER A 8 -84.80 43.89 15.37
N CYS A 9 -84.14 44.54 14.40
CA CYS A 9 -82.75 44.95 14.55
C CYS A 9 -82.64 46.44 14.91
N GLN A 10 -82.18 46.75 16.12
CA GLN A 10 -81.92 48.13 16.59
C GLN A 10 -80.60 48.73 16.04
N ILE A 11 -80.01 48.13 14.99
CA ILE A 11 -78.71 48.51 14.44
C ILE A 11 -78.94 49.31 13.14
N GLN A 12 -78.21 50.43 12.97
CA GLN A 12 -78.29 51.24 11.76
C GLN A 12 -77.96 50.41 10.51
N PRO A 13 -78.71 50.58 9.40
CA PRO A 13 -78.42 49.86 8.17
C PRO A 13 -77.07 50.30 7.56
N ILE A 14 -76.23 49.33 7.21
CA ILE A 14 -74.87 49.52 6.69
C ILE A 14 -74.71 49.26 5.19
N VAL A 15 -75.73 48.70 4.52
CA VAL A 15 -75.72 48.41 3.07
C VAL A 15 -77.08 48.75 2.45
N PHE A 16 -77.10 49.30 1.23
CA PHE A 16 -78.31 49.58 0.47
C PHE A 16 -78.19 49.19 -1.02
N CYS A 17 -79.33 48.98 -1.67
CA CYS A 17 -79.45 48.73 -3.11
C CYS A 17 -80.66 49.50 -3.66
N SER A 18 -80.60 49.93 -4.93
CA SER A 18 -81.70 50.61 -5.60
C SER A 18 -82.20 49.77 -6.79
N CYS A 19 -83.41 49.22 -6.65
CA CYS A 19 -84.04 48.36 -7.67
C CYS A 19 -85.47 48.86 -7.95
N ASN A 20 -85.92 48.84 -9.21
CA ASN A 20 -87.29 49.23 -9.60
C ASN A 20 -87.76 50.58 -9.03
N ASN A 21 -86.91 51.61 -9.09
CA ASN A 21 -87.18 52.95 -8.52
C ASN A 21 -87.47 52.96 -7.01
N GLN A 22 -87.01 51.96 -6.26
CA GLN A 22 -87.05 51.94 -4.79
C GLN A 22 -85.69 51.56 -4.19
N THR A 23 -85.34 52.19 -3.07
CA THR A 23 -84.10 51.93 -2.33
C THR A 23 -84.38 51.13 -1.07
N TYR A 24 -83.62 50.07 -0.86
CA TYR A 24 -83.74 49.14 0.27
C TYR A 24 -82.47 49.18 1.13
N TYR A 25 -82.62 49.10 2.46
CA TYR A 25 -81.54 49.25 3.44
C TYR A 25 -81.48 48.04 4.39
N TRP A 26 -80.28 47.55 4.70
CA TRP A 26 -80.08 46.37 5.55
C TRP A 26 -78.95 46.54 6.58
N CYS A 27 -79.06 45.86 7.72
CA CYS A 27 -78.01 45.76 8.72
C CYS A 27 -77.09 44.54 8.47
N GLU A 28 -75.95 44.48 9.15
CA GLU A 28 -74.88 43.47 8.95
C GLU A 28 -75.37 42.02 9.11
N ASN A 29 -76.33 41.77 10.00
CA ASN A 29 -76.81 40.43 10.32
C ASN A 29 -77.76 39.83 9.26
N ASP A 30 -78.50 40.67 8.53
CA ASP A 30 -79.48 40.21 7.52
C ASP A 30 -78.89 40.23 6.08
N TYR A 31 -77.62 40.62 5.95
CA TYR A 31 -76.88 40.76 4.69
C TYR A 31 -76.85 39.48 3.83
N PHE A 32 -76.65 38.32 4.45
CA PHE A 32 -76.50 37.05 3.72
C PHE A 32 -77.80 36.51 3.12
N ASN A 33 -78.97 36.89 3.67
CA ASN A 33 -80.27 36.38 3.20
C ASN A 33 -80.74 37.08 1.91
N HIS A 34 -80.17 38.24 1.54
CA HIS A 34 -80.58 39.01 0.37
C HIS A 34 -79.75 38.74 -0.90
N THR A 35 -78.46 38.44 -0.77
CA THR A 35 -77.55 38.18 -1.91
C THR A 35 -77.97 36.99 -2.77
N GLN A 36 -78.84 36.11 -2.27
CA GLN A 36 -79.41 35.00 -3.02
C GLN A 36 -80.65 35.37 -3.86
N ALA A 37 -81.29 36.53 -3.63
CA ALA A 37 -82.58 36.88 -4.24
C ALA A 37 -82.52 38.00 -5.31
N CYS A 38 -81.42 38.75 -5.43
CA CYS A 38 -81.30 39.85 -6.42
C CYS A 38 -79.82 40.15 -6.78
N PRO A 39 -79.38 40.03 -8.05
CA PRO A 39 -77.97 40.09 -8.44
C PRO A 39 -77.51 41.50 -8.90
N HIS A 40 -77.76 42.55 -8.11
CA HIS A 40 -77.36 43.93 -8.45
C HIS A 40 -76.22 44.45 -7.56
N GLU A 41 -75.56 45.55 -7.96
CA GLU A 41 -74.51 46.23 -7.19
C GLU A 41 -75.05 46.70 -5.82
N LEU A 42 -74.33 46.34 -4.76
CA LEU A 42 -74.61 46.73 -3.37
C LEU A 42 -73.71 47.90 -2.98
N HIS A 43 -74.27 48.91 -2.30
CA HIS A 43 -73.53 50.07 -1.81
C HIS A 43 -73.48 50.07 -0.28
N SER A 44 -72.28 50.14 0.31
CA SER A 44 -72.10 50.27 1.76
C SER A 44 -72.28 51.73 2.21
N THR A 45 -72.94 51.95 3.34
CA THR A 45 -73.03 53.27 4.01
C THR A 45 -71.85 53.52 4.96
N GLN A 46 -71.01 52.52 5.22
CA GLN A 46 -69.75 52.75 5.93
C GLN A 46 -68.76 53.47 4.99
N LEU A 47 -68.36 54.69 5.37
CA LEU A 47 -67.25 55.38 4.73
C LEU A 47 -66.00 54.52 4.89
N LEU A 48 -65.56 53.86 3.81
CA LEU A 48 -64.26 53.18 3.77
C LEU A 48 -63.19 54.18 4.19
N LYS A 49 -62.36 53.82 5.18
CA LYS A 49 -61.22 54.67 5.54
C LYS A 49 -60.30 54.76 4.32
N PRO A 50 -59.89 55.95 3.88
CA PRO A 50 -58.96 56.07 2.77
C PRO A 50 -57.64 55.40 3.15
N ILE A 51 -57.05 54.66 2.21
CA ILE A 51 -55.70 54.10 2.37
C ILE A 51 -54.74 55.28 2.54
N ASN A 52 -53.93 55.24 3.59
CA ASN A 52 -52.83 56.18 3.74
C ASN A 52 -51.78 55.84 2.66
N SER A 53 -51.70 56.69 1.64
CA SER A 53 -50.83 56.51 0.47
C SER A 53 -49.34 56.47 0.84
N GLU A 54 -48.94 57.20 1.89
CA GLU A 54 -47.58 57.21 2.43
C GLU A 54 -47.26 55.87 3.12
N ALA A 55 -48.17 55.38 3.98
CA ALA A 55 -48.02 54.08 4.64
C ALA A 55 -48.00 52.92 3.62
N HIS A 56 -48.87 52.97 2.60
CA HIS A 56 -48.89 51.99 1.51
C HIS A 56 -47.56 51.96 0.73
N SER A 57 -47.05 53.14 0.37
CA SER A 57 -45.79 53.26 -0.38
C SER A 57 -44.59 52.80 0.47
N SER A 58 -44.56 53.16 1.76
CA SER A 58 -43.53 52.70 2.69
C SER A 58 -43.54 51.18 2.87
N LEU A 59 -44.73 50.58 3.00
CA LEU A 59 -44.87 49.12 3.11
C LEU A 59 -44.44 48.43 1.81
N LEU A 60 -44.86 48.94 0.66
CA LEU A 60 -44.50 48.39 -0.64
C LEU A 60 -42.98 48.43 -0.87
N ASN A 61 -42.35 49.57 -0.57
CA ASN A 61 -40.90 49.71 -0.64
C ASN A 61 -40.19 48.71 0.28
N LYS A 62 -40.70 48.51 1.50
CA LYS A 62 -40.10 47.53 2.42
C LYS A 62 -40.25 46.10 1.91
N ILE A 63 -41.41 45.74 1.34
CA ILE A 63 -41.63 44.43 0.73
C ILE A 63 -40.68 44.20 -0.45
N ILE A 64 -40.47 45.22 -1.30
CA ILE A 64 -39.52 45.16 -2.41
C ILE A 64 -38.08 44.98 -1.91
N GLU A 65 -37.68 45.72 -0.87
CA GLU A 65 -36.36 45.58 -0.24
C GLU A 65 -36.15 44.16 0.31
N VAL A 66 -37.13 43.62 1.04
CA VAL A 66 -37.09 42.24 1.56
C VAL A 66 -37.00 41.22 0.43
N LYS A 67 -37.73 41.41 -0.67
CA LYS A 67 -37.67 40.54 -1.84
C LYS A 67 -36.25 40.54 -2.44
N LEU A 68 -35.70 41.72 -2.72
CA LEU A 68 -34.36 41.87 -3.30
C LEU A 68 -33.28 41.24 -2.41
N GLU A 69 -33.38 41.43 -1.09
CA GLU A 69 -32.43 40.84 -0.15
C GLU A 69 -32.58 39.31 -0.08
N THR A 70 -33.81 38.79 -0.13
CA THR A 70 -34.07 37.35 -0.21
C THR A 70 -33.49 36.74 -1.49
N GLU A 71 -33.61 37.43 -2.63
CA GLU A 71 -33.03 36.99 -3.90
C GLU A 71 -31.50 36.91 -3.83
N LYS A 72 -30.82 37.87 -3.16
CA LYS A 72 -29.38 37.78 -2.92
C LYS A 72 -29.00 36.57 -2.06
N ILE A 73 -29.72 36.34 -0.95
CA ILE A 73 -29.47 35.20 -0.06
C ILE A 73 -29.63 33.88 -0.84
N ILE A 74 -30.64 33.75 -1.71
CA ILE A 74 -30.82 32.56 -2.55
C ILE A 74 -29.61 32.35 -3.46
N VAL A 75 -29.09 33.40 -4.09
CA VAL A 75 -27.89 33.31 -4.95
C VAL A 75 -26.68 32.84 -4.13
N GLU A 76 -26.47 33.37 -2.93
CA GLU A 76 -25.37 32.97 -2.05
C GLU A 76 -25.49 31.50 -1.60
N VAL A 77 -26.68 31.08 -1.18
CA VAL A 77 -26.96 29.68 -0.79
C VAL A 77 -26.73 28.73 -1.95
N ASN A 78 -27.19 29.09 -3.16
CA ASN A 78 -26.96 28.28 -4.36
C ASN A 78 -25.47 28.17 -4.68
N ALA A 79 -24.73 29.28 -4.63
CA ALA A 79 -23.29 29.27 -4.89
C ALA A 79 -22.53 28.39 -3.87
N GLU A 80 -22.89 28.45 -2.59
CA GLU A 80 -22.27 27.61 -1.57
C GLU A 80 -22.66 26.13 -1.72
N THR A 81 -23.90 25.86 -2.11
CA THR A 81 -24.37 24.50 -2.43
C THR A 81 -23.60 23.93 -3.62
N GLU A 82 -23.40 24.69 -4.70
CA GLU A 82 -22.62 24.27 -5.87
C GLU A 82 -21.17 23.95 -5.50
N LYS A 83 -20.51 24.80 -4.70
CA LYS A 83 -19.15 24.52 -4.19
C LYS A 83 -19.10 23.22 -3.41
N SER A 84 -20.06 23.01 -2.50
CA SER A 84 -20.16 21.79 -1.71
C SER A 84 -20.32 20.56 -2.61
N VAL A 85 -21.21 20.60 -3.59
CA VAL A 85 -21.42 19.49 -4.55
C VAL A 85 -20.15 19.19 -5.35
N GLN A 86 -19.43 20.21 -5.81
CA GLN A 86 -18.17 20.05 -6.55
C GLN A 86 -17.10 19.37 -5.70
N GLU A 87 -16.95 19.78 -4.43
CA GLU A 87 -15.96 19.21 -3.53
C GLU A 87 -16.27 17.74 -3.19
N HIS A 88 -17.54 17.43 -2.86
CA HIS A 88 -17.95 16.04 -2.64
C HIS A 88 -17.73 15.17 -3.90
N SER A 89 -18.02 15.70 -5.09
CA SER A 89 -17.75 14.98 -6.36
C SER A 89 -16.25 14.68 -6.55
N ARG A 90 -15.38 15.63 -6.19
CA ARG A 90 -13.92 15.46 -6.24
C ARG A 90 -13.47 14.34 -5.32
N ILE A 91 -13.96 14.32 -4.08
CA ILE A 91 -13.65 13.29 -3.08
C ILE A 91 -14.12 11.91 -3.58
N ILE A 92 -15.36 11.80 -4.07
CA ILE A 92 -15.91 10.55 -4.61
C ILE A 92 -15.06 10.01 -5.77
N LYS A 93 -14.63 10.87 -6.70
CA LYS A 93 -13.77 10.45 -7.83
C LYS A 93 -12.43 9.91 -7.36
N LYS A 94 -11.80 10.54 -6.38
CA LYS A 94 -10.55 10.05 -5.78
C LYS A 94 -10.78 8.71 -5.07
N ALA A 95 -11.89 8.59 -4.32
CA ALA A 95 -12.27 7.37 -3.63
C ALA A 95 -12.40 6.18 -4.61
N LEU A 96 -13.13 6.39 -5.71
CA LEU A 96 -13.30 5.39 -6.77
C LEU A 96 -11.97 4.98 -7.42
N LYS A 97 -11.04 5.92 -7.62
CA LYS A 97 -9.71 5.63 -8.19
C LYS A 97 -8.88 4.74 -7.27
N ALA A 98 -8.85 5.06 -5.98
CA ALA A 98 -8.10 4.25 -5.01
C ALA A 98 -8.76 2.88 -4.78
N ASN A 99 -10.10 2.77 -4.79
CA ASN A 99 -10.79 1.48 -4.78
C ASN A 99 -10.41 0.61 -5.99
N LYS A 100 -10.38 1.18 -7.20
CA LYS A 100 -9.93 0.45 -8.39
C LYS A 100 -8.50 -0.07 -8.27
N ARG A 101 -7.59 0.74 -7.69
CA ARG A 101 -6.20 0.32 -7.43
C ARG A 101 -6.18 -0.85 -6.44
N LEU A 102 -6.90 -0.74 -5.34
CA LEU A 102 -7.04 -1.81 -4.34
C LEU A 102 -7.57 -3.11 -4.92
N THR A 103 -8.64 -3.03 -5.74
CA THR A 103 -9.19 -4.21 -6.42
C THR A 103 -8.14 -4.86 -7.33
N LYS A 104 -7.42 -4.08 -8.14
CA LYS A 104 -6.33 -4.61 -8.98
C LYS A 104 -5.26 -5.33 -8.15
N GLU A 105 -4.86 -4.75 -7.02
CA GLU A 105 -3.86 -5.36 -6.13
C GLU A 105 -4.38 -6.67 -5.50
N MET A 106 -5.66 -6.74 -5.11
CA MET A 106 -6.27 -7.98 -4.60
C MET A 106 -6.41 -9.06 -5.70
N ASP A 107 -6.80 -8.67 -6.91
CA ASP A 107 -6.89 -9.60 -8.04
C ASP A 107 -5.51 -10.20 -8.38
N SER A 108 -4.44 -9.39 -8.32
CA SER A 108 -3.06 -9.88 -8.49
C SER A 108 -2.69 -10.95 -7.45
N ILE A 109 -3.10 -10.78 -6.18
CA ILE A 109 -2.90 -11.81 -5.13
C ILE A 109 -3.62 -13.10 -5.49
N VAL A 110 -4.90 -13.01 -5.87
CA VAL A 110 -5.70 -14.20 -6.23
C VAL A 110 -5.00 -14.95 -7.36
N ASN A 111 -4.56 -14.25 -8.40
CA ASN A 111 -3.81 -14.85 -9.52
C ASN A 111 -2.50 -15.53 -9.08
N GLN A 112 -1.76 -14.93 -8.12
CA GLN A 112 -0.55 -15.56 -7.56
C GLN A 112 -0.89 -16.83 -6.77
N CYS A 113 -1.95 -16.82 -5.96
CA CYS A 113 -2.43 -17.99 -5.24
C CYS A 113 -2.83 -19.13 -6.20
N GLU A 114 -3.55 -18.81 -7.28
CA GLU A 114 -3.92 -19.80 -8.31
C GLU A 114 -2.70 -20.44 -8.96
N LYS A 115 -1.64 -19.66 -9.26
CA LYS A 115 -0.36 -20.19 -9.75
C LYS A 115 0.28 -21.16 -8.75
N ILE A 116 0.27 -20.81 -7.46
CA ILE A 116 0.81 -21.69 -6.40
C ILE A 116 0.00 -22.98 -6.29
N ILE A 117 -1.34 -22.91 -6.33
CA ILE A 117 -2.20 -24.10 -6.29
C ILE A 117 -1.85 -25.07 -7.42
N LYS A 118 -1.58 -24.51 -8.61
CA LYS A 118 -1.12 -25.31 -9.75
C LYS A 118 0.24 -25.97 -9.47
N ILE A 119 1.22 -25.22 -8.93
CA ILE A 119 2.55 -25.75 -8.58
C ILE A 119 2.46 -26.87 -7.55
N ILE A 120 1.57 -26.75 -6.55
CA ILE A 120 1.36 -27.77 -5.51
C ILE A 120 0.88 -29.11 -6.11
N SER A 121 0.25 -29.06 -7.29
CA SER A 121 -0.21 -30.27 -8.00
C SER A 121 0.91 -30.95 -8.81
N GLU A 122 2.05 -30.30 -9.00
CA GLU A 122 3.18 -30.82 -9.76
C GLU A 122 4.13 -31.63 -8.85
N PRO A 123 4.76 -32.70 -9.36
CA PRO A 123 5.72 -33.48 -8.58
C PRO A 123 6.98 -32.66 -8.28
N VAL A 124 7.45 -32.74 -7.02
CA VAL A 124 8.72 -32.11 -6.61
C VAL A 124 9.90 -32.94 -7.11
N ILE A 125 10.76 -32.33 -7.91
CA ILE A 125 11.99 -32.97 -8.42
C ILE A 125 12.98 -33.15 -7.27
N ASN A 126 13.60 -34.33 -7.19
CA ASN A 126 14.64 -34.60 -6.20
C ASN A 126 15.92 -33.80 -6.50
N LYS A 127 16.36 -32.97 -5.57
CA LYS A 127 17.52 -32.08 -5.69
C LYS A 127 18.15 -31.82 -4.33
N SER A 128 19.34 -31.21 -4.31
CA SER A 128 20.12 -31.00 -3.09
C SER A 128 19.49 -29.98 -2.12
N PHE A 129 18.70 -29.03 -2.62
CA PHE A 129 18.06 -27.96 -1.84
C PHE A 129 16.67 -27.66 -2.38
N TYR A 130 15.77 -27.21 -1.50
CA TYR A 130 14.36 -26.98 -1.82
C TYR A 130 13.96 -25.55 -1.46
N SER A 131 13.01 -24.99 -2.20
CA SER A 131 12.37 -23.75 -1.78
C SER A 131 11.55 -23.99 -0.52
N PRO A 132 11.18 -22.95 0.26
CA PRO A 132 10.25 -23.12 1.37
C PRO A 132 8.96 -23.84 0.97
N LEU A 133 8.38 -23.51 -0.19
CA LEU A 133 7.19 -24.20 -0.70
C LEU A 133 7.45 -25.70 -0.90
N GLU A 134 8.52 -26.06 -1.60
CA GLU A 134 8.85 -27.47 -1.86
C GLU A 134 9.18 -28.22 -0.56
N TYR A 135 9.88 -27.56 0.36
CA TYR A 135 10.19 -28.10 1.68
C TYR A 135 8.92 -28.45 2.47
N ILE A 136 7.90 -27.58 2.43
CA ILE A 136 6.58 -27.85 3.02
C ILE A 136 5.95 -29.09 2.39
N LEU A 137 6.03 -29.24 1.06
CA LEU A 137 5.36 -30.32 0.32
C LEU A 137 6.02 -31.69 0.52
N ILE A 138 7.33 -31.76 0.78
CA ILE A 138 8.06 -33.03 0.90
C ILE A 138 8.30 -33.49 2.35
N ASN A 139 8.06 -32.63 3.35
CA ASN A 139 8.28 -32.95 4.76
C ASN A 139 6.95 -33.09 5.52
N ASP A 140 7.02 -33.73 6.69
CA ASP A 140 5.92 -33.75 7.66
C ASP A 140 5.53 -32.30 8.05
N ILE A 141 4.22 -32.05 8.17
CA ILE A 141 3.66 -30.73 8.47
C ILE A 141 4.24 -30.13 9.76
N SER A 142 4.56 -30.97 10.75
CA SER A 142 5.17 -30.55 12.01
C SER A 142 6.52 -29.84 11.83
N LYS A 143 7.30 -30.22 10.81
CA LYS A 143 8.59 -29.57 10.50
C LYS A 143 8.43 -28.21 9.84
N SER A 144 7.25 -27.94 9.29
CA SER A 144 6.99 -26.78 8.44
C SER A 144 5.97 -25.81 9.05
N GLU A 145 5.44 -26.12 10.23
CA GLU A 145 4.43 -25.31 10.93
C GLU A 145 4.90 -23.86 11.13
N HIS A 146 6.18 -23.66 11.39
CA HIS A 146 6.78 -22.33 11.55
C HIS A 146 6.76 -21.49 10.25
N ILE A 147 6.76 -22.12 9.07
CA ILE A 147 6.63 -21.42 7.77
C ILE A 147 5.15 -21.23 7.44
N ILE A 148 4.34 -22.28 7.60
CA ILE A 148 2.91 -22.29 7.27
C ILE A 148 2.17 -21.21 8.07
N ASN A 149 2.46 -21.07 9.36
CA ASN A 149 1.80 -20.09 10.22
C ASN A 149 2.07 -18.63 9.81
N GLU A 150 3.17 -18.37 9.09
CA GLU A 150 3.52 -17.03 8.58
C GLU A 150 2.80 -16.66 7.28
N ILE A 151 2.17 -17.64 6.60
CA ILE A 151 1.39 -17.39 5.39
C ILE A 151 0.04 -16.81 5.80
N GLN A 152 -0.06 -15.48 5.77
CA GLN A 152 -1.25 -14.73 6.17
C GLN A 152 -1.75 -13.85 5.02
N PRO A 153 -3.07 -13.70 4.81
CA PRO A 153 -3.60 -12.75 3.83
C PRO A 153 -3.33 -11.29 4.27
N PRO A 154 -3.48 -10.30 3.37
CA PRO A 154 -3.48 -8.89 3.78
C PRO A 154 -4.55 -8.63 4.85
N LYS A 155 -4.28 -7.71 5.77
CA LYS A 155 -5.21 -7.37 6.88
C LYS A 155 -5.58 -5.90 6.82
N ILE A 156 -6.87 -5.58 6.90
CA ILE A 156 -7.32 -4.21 7.12
C ILE A 156 -7.07 -3.86 8.59
N VAL A 157 -6.30 -2.79 8.83
CA VAL A 157 -5.88 -2.38 10.20
C VAL A 157 -6.71 -1.21 10.70
N ASP A 158 -7.04 -0.26 9.84
CA ASP A 158 -7.80 0.92 10.19
C ASP A 158 -8.69 1.36 9.01
N ILE A 159 -9.87 1.88 9.35
CA ILE A 159 -10.84 2.45 8.42
C ILE A 159 -11.31 3.77 9.02
N GLN A 160 -11.01 4.88 8.32
CA GLN A 160 -11.47 6.20 8.71
C GLN A 160 -12.61 6.67 7.81
N LEU A 161 -13.71 7.06 8.43
CA LEU A 161 -14.91 7.58 7.79
C LEU A 161 -15.11 9.05 8.17
N VAL A 162 -15.27 9.92 7.19
CA VAL A 162 -15.71 11.32 7.41
C VAL A 162 -17.02 11.52 6.69
N GLN A 163 -18.06 11.88 7.45
CA GLN A 163 -19.43 12.11 6.93
C GLN A 163 -19.98 10.91 6.11
N GLY A 164 -19.61 9.69 6.48
CA GLY A 164 -20.06 8.47 5.80
C GLY A 164 -19.27 8.09 4.53
N LEU A 165 -18.21 8.85 4.20
CA LEU A 165 -17.29 8.55 3.09
C LEU A 165 -16.00 7.92 3.60
N TRP A 166 -15.46 6.96 2.85
CA TRP A 166 -14.14 6.36 3.07
C TRP A 166 -13.07 7.42 2.87
N GLU A 167 -12.45 7.86 3.95
CA GLU A 167 -11.39 8.86 3.92
C GLU A 167 -10.03 8.19 3.79
N LYS A 168 -9.81 7.14 4.59
CA LYS A 168 -8.55 6.36 4.62
C LYS A 168 -8.81 4.91 4.97
N VAL A 169 -8.04 4.02 4.35
CA VAL A 169 -7.98 2.60 4.71
C VAL A 169 -6.51 2.25 4.84
N LYS A 170 -6.14 1.71 6.01
CA LYS A 170 -4.81 1.16 6.24
C LYS A 170 -4.85 -0.33 6.02
N ILE A 171 -3.99 -0.81 5.12
CA ILE A 171 -3.86 -2.24 4.83
C ILE A 171 -2.45 -2.67 5.19
N LYS A 172 -2.38 -3.73 5.97
CA LYS A 172 -1.17 -4.47 6.23
C LYS A 172 -0.93 -5.47 5.11
N THR A 173 0.20 -5.26 4.44
CA THR A 173 0.73 -6.05 3.32
C THR A 173 0.96 -7.52 3.70
N SER A 174 0.74 -8.46 2.78
CA SER A 174 1.11 -9.86 2.96
C SER A 174 2.51 -10.16 2.41
N PHE A 175 3.24 -11.09 3.03
CA PHE A 175 4.57 -11.50 2.55
C PHE A 175 4.63 -12.95 2.08
N PHE A 176 3.46 -13.59 1.87
CA PHE A 176 3.41 -15.02 1.60
C PHE A 176 4.22 -15.44 0.36
N SER A 177 4.21 -14.66 -0.72
CA SER A 177 4.99 -14.94 -1.94
C SER A 177 6.49 -15.01 -1.65
N TYR A 178 6.99 -14.09 -0.82
CA TYR A 178 8.37 -14.07 -0.38
C TYR A 178 8.70 -15.26 0.52
N LEU A 179 7.84 -15.54 1.51
CA LEU A 179 8.01 -16.65 2.46
C LEU A 179 8.02 -18.03 1.77
N LEU A 180 7.35 -18.16 0.63
CA LEU A 180 7.34 -19.40 -0.16
C LEU A 180 8.60 -19.58 -1.03
N ASN A 181 9.38 -18.52 -1.25
CA ASN A 181 10.57 -18.54 -2.10
C ASN A 181 11.88 -18.38 -1.31
N THR A 182 11.85 -17.76 -0.13
CA THR A 182 13.04 -17.47 0.67
C THR A 182 12.83 -17.82 2.14
N TYR A 183 13.81 -18.49 2.75
CA TYR A 183 13.82 -18.74 4.19
C TYR A 183 14.15 -17.46 4.97
N SER A 184 13.33 -17.15 5.97
CA SER A 184 13.44 -15.93 6.79
C SER A 184 13.39 -16.21 8.31
N ALA A 185 13.66 -17.44 8.74
CA ALA A 185 13.57 -17.84 10.15
C ALA A 185 14.71 -17.26 11.01
N TYR A 186 15.83 -16.89 10.38
CA TYR A 186 17.00 -16.37 11.05
C TYR A 186 17.52 -15.11 10.37
N SER A 187 18.21 -14.29 11.14
CA SER A 187 19.05 -13.20 10.64
C SER A 187 20.51 -13.52 10.93
N ILE A 188 21.39 -13.09 10.03
CA ILE A 188 22.84 -13.34 10.16
C ILE A 188 23.60 -12.04 9.97
N TYR A 189 24.66 -11.87 10.77
CA TYR A 189 25.63 -10.81 10.57
C TYR A 189 27.04 -11.31 10.89
N VAL A 190 28.04 -10.65 10.33
CA VAL A 190 29.45 -10.94 10.62
C VAL A 190 30.01 -9.82 11.49
N LYS A 191 30.54 -10.19 12.66
CA LYS A 191 31.22 -9.28 13.58
C LYS A 191 32.71 -9.26 13.25
N ASN A 192 33.28 -8.07 13.14
CA ASN A 192 34.73 -7.88 13.02
C ASN A 192 35.34 -7.96 14.42
N GLU A 193 36.21 -8.94 14.67
CA GLU A 193 37.02 -9.02 15.89
C GLU A 193 38.50 -8.90 15.54
N SER A 194 39.34 -8.57 16.53
CA SER A 194 40.79 -8.41 16.34
C SER A 194 41.49 -9.69 15.85
N ASP A 195 40.90 -10.84 16.16
CA ASP A 195 41.52 -12.17 15.96
C ASP A 195 40.84 -12.96 14.83
N GLY A 196 39.86 -12.36 14.15
CA GLY A 196 39.08 -13.00 13.10
C GLY A 196 37.68 -12.41 12.93
N HIS A 197 36.96 -12.86 11.91
CA HIS A 197 35.57 -12.49 11.69
C HIS A 197 34.68 -13.61 12.20
N GLN A 198 33.75 -13.30 13.10
CA GLN A 198 32.82 -14.28 13.68
C GLN A 198 31.43 -14.05 13.10
N ALA A 199 30.81 -15.09 12.56
CA ALA A 199 29.42 -15.00 12.15
C ALA A 199 28.49 -15.23 13.36
N VAL A 200 27.48 -14.40 13.45
CA VAL A 200 26.47 -14.42 14.50
C VAL A 200 25.11 -14.64 13.87
N VAL A 201 24.43 -15.70 14.30
CA VAL A 201 23.10 -16.07 13.82
C VAL A 201 22.10 -15.80 14.92
N ARG A 202 21.01 -15.13 14.58
CA ARG A 202 19.91 -14.82 15.49
C ARG A 202 18.65 -15.48 14.98
N ALA A 203 18.01 -16.29 15.82
CA ALA A 203 16.68 -16.80 15.54
C ALA A 203 15.66 -15.66 15.69
N ASN A 204 14.83 -15.47 14.68
CA ASN A 204 14.00 -14.27 14.58
C ASN A 204 12.84 -14.24 15.59
N ARG A 205 12.23 -15.40 15.91
CA ARG A 205 11.11 -15.49 16.87
C ARG A 205 11.56 -15.53 18.33
N SER A 206 12.48 -16.42 18.68
CA SER A 206 12.95 -16.58 20.08
C SER A 206 13.91 -15.46 20.50
N GLY A 207 14.52 -14.77 19.53
CA GLY A 207 15.61 -13.84 19.77
C GLY A 207 16.91 -14.50 20.22
N SER A 208 16.98 -15.85 20.24
CA SER A 208 18.18 -16.57 20.65
C SER A 208 19.33 -16.29 19.69
N VAL A 209 20.50 -16.02 20.24
CA VAL A 209 21.72 -15.69 19.49
C VAL A 209 22.72 -16.81 19.65
N SER A 210 23.21 -17.32 18.52
CA SER A 210 24.25 -18.33 18.42
C SER A 210 25.48 -17.74 17.75
N TYR A 211 26.66 -18.07 18.28
CA TYR A 211 27.95 -17.61 17.78
C TYR A 211 28.68 -18.74 17.08
N MET A 212 29.20 -18.45 15.88
CA MET A 212 29.80 -19.48 15.04
C MET A 212 31.30 -19.24 14.96
N ASN A 213 32.04 -20.16 15.58
CA ASN A 213 33.49 -20.12 15.66
C ASN A 213 34.12 -20.69 14.39
N HIS A 214 33.94 -19.99 13.28
CA HIS A 214 34.64 -20.25 12.03
C HIS A 214 35.11 -18.91 11.46
N ASN A 215 36.33 -18.88 10.90
CA ASN A 215 36.89 -17.68 10.29
C ASN A 215 36.14 -17.40 8.97
N ILE A 216 34.99 -16.72 9.05
CA ILE A 216 34.14 -16.43 7.89
C ILE A 216 34.43 -15.02 7.42
N GLU A 217 34.81 -14.90 6.16
CA GLU A 217 35.27 -13.65 5.61
C GLU A 217 34.10 -12.67 5.35
N HIS A 218 34.24 -11.40 5.75
CA HIS A 218 33.15 -10.41 5.64
C HIS A 218 32.63 -10.19 4.20
N HIS A 219 33.44 -10.50 3.17
CA HIS A 219 33.04 -10.33 1.77
C HIS A 219 32.32 -11.57 1.18
N SER A 220 32.26 -12.67 1.93
CA SER A 220 31.44 -13.85 1.61
C SER A 220 29.95 -13.52 1.65
N ARG A 221 29.14 -14.34 0.98
CA ARG A 221 27.68 -14.22 0.96
C ARG A 221 27.00 -15.41 1.59
N PHE A 222 25.91 -15.12 2.29
CA PHE A 222 25.12 -16.08 3.03
C PHE A 222 23.74 -16.23 2.37
N LEU A 223 23.30 -17.47 2.20
CA LEU A 223 21.98 -17.82 1.69
C LEU A 223 21.41 -18.93 2.55
N PHE A 224 20.22 -18.72 3.13
CA PHE A 224 19.49 -19.79 3.80
C PHE A 224 18.94 -20.74 2.75
N VAL A 225 19.24 -22.03 2.90
CA VAL A 225 18.87 -23.08 1.92
C VAL A 225 17.96 -24.16 2.53
N SER A 226 17.75 -24.10 3.84
CA SER A 226 16.74 -24.83 4.59
C SER A 226 16.41 -24.07 5.89
N PRO A 227 15.48 -24.54 6.73
CA PRO A 227 15.25 -23.94 8.05
C PRO A 227 16.48 -23.98 8.96
N HIS A 228 17.42 -24.90 8.75
CA HIS A 228 18.55 -25.12 9.66
C HIS A 228 19.91 -24.97 8.98
N GLU A 229 19.95 -24.69 7.68
CA GLU A 229 21.20 -24.64 6.93
C GLU A 229 21.43 -23.31 6.21
N ILE A 230 22.67 -22.84 6.30
CA ILE A 230 23.15 -21.62 5.65
C ILE A 230 24.27 -21.98 4.70
N MET A 231 24.09 -21.64 3.43
CA MET A 231 25.13 -21.70 2.42
C MET A 231 25.99 -20.44 2.46
N ILE A 232 27.30 -20.62 2.51
CA ILE A 232 28.31 -19.55 2.51
C ILE A 232 29.11 -19.67 1.23
N THR A 233 29.17 -18.59 0.44
CA THR A 233 29.81 -18.60 -0.87
C THR A 233 30.81 -17.46 -1.04
N GLY A 234 31.93 -17.79 -1.67
CA GLY A 234 32.95 -16.85 -2.10
C GLY A 234 33.68 -16.12 -0.98
N GLY A 235 34.50 -15.14 -1.36
CA GLY A 235 35.32 -14.35 -0.46
C GLY A 235 36.40 -13.57 -1.21
N LYS A 236 37.00 -12.56 -0.58
CA LYS A 236 38.01 -11.69 -1.20
C LYS A 236 39.41 -12.31 -1.20
N LYS A 237 39.70 -13.19 -0.23
CA LYS A 237 41.01 -13.86 -0.11
C LYS A 237 41.11 -15.00 -1.12
N ALA A 238 42.31 -15.22 -1.67
CA ALA A 238 42.58 -16.26 -2.66
C ALA A 238 42.20 -17.68 -2.18
N GLU A 239 42.33 -17.96 -0.88
CA GLU A 239 41.95 -19.24 -0.28
C GLU A 239 40.42 -19.50 -0.23
N ASN A 240 39.61 -18.45 -0.37
CA ASN A 240 38.14 -18.52 -0.21
C ASN A 240 37.37 -18.02 -1.43
N GLU A 241 38.04 -17.56 -2.49
CA GLU A 241 37.39 -16.85 -3.60
C GLU A 241 36.30 -17.68 -4.29
N ASN A 242 36.47 -18.98 -4.43
CA ASN A 242 35.50 -19.91 -5.02
C ASN A 242 34.87 -20.88 -3.99
N GLN A 243 35.02 -20.61 -2.70
CA GLN A 243 34.54 -21.49 -1.64
C GLN A 243 33.02 -21.61 -1.64
N CYS A 244 32.52 -22.81 -1.31
CA CYS A 244 31.13 -23.07 -0.98
C CYS A 244 31.07 -23.96 0.28
N LEU A 245 30.58 -23.40 1.38
CA LEU A 245 30.36 -24.13 2.64
C LEU A 245 28.88 -24.21 2.93
N LEU A 246 28.49 -25.30 3.59
CA LEU A 246 27.17 -25.46 4.17
C LEU A 246 27.33 -25.58 5.68
N LEU A 247 26.62 -24.72 6.39
CA LEU A 247 26.59 -24.65 7.84
C LEU A 247 25.25 -25.21 8.33
N ASP A 248 25.32 -26.22 9.19
CA ASP A 248 24.21 -26.69 10.03
C ASP A 248 24.16 -25.83 11.29
N THR A 249 23.09 -25.07 11.46
CA THR A 249 22.89 -24.13 12.57
C THR A 249 22.44 -24.80 13.86
N GLU A 250 21.89 -26.01 13.81
CA GLU A 250 21.50 -26.76 15.02
C GLU A 250 22.72 -27.43 15.66
N ASN A 251 23.58 -28.02 14.83
CA ASN A 251 24.77 -28.74 15.28
C ASN A 251 26.04 -27.88 15.29
N ASN A 252 25.98 -26.66 14.73
CA ASN A 252 27.12 -25.76 14.52
C ASN A 252 28.27 -26.44 13.76
N GLN A 253 27.92 -27.18 12.71
CA GLN A 253 28.87 -27.96 11.89
C GLN A 253 28.97 -27.42 10.48
N PHE A 254 30.19 -27.41 9.96
CA PHE A 254 30.47 -27.01 8.58
C PHE A 254 30.75 -28.25 7.73
N SER A 255 30.19 -28.26 6.52
CA SER A 255 30.52 -29.20 5.47
C SER A 255 30.90 -28.46 4.20
N SER A 256 31.81 -29.05 3.42
CA SER A 256 32.19 -28.48 2.13
C SER A 256 31.18 -28.89 1.05
N LYS A 257 30.87 -27.94 0.18
CA LYS A 257 30.10 -28.16 -1.04
C LYS A 257 31.00 -27.90 -2.26
N PRO A 258 30.56 -28.30 -3.47
CA PRO A 258 31.31 -28.02 -4.70
C PRO A 258 31.67 -26.54 -4.80
N SER A 259 32.93 -26.25 -5.09
CA SER A 259 33.41 -24.88 -5.31
C SER A 259 32.73 -24.25 -6.53
N LEU A 260 32.56 -22.93 -6.47
CA LEU A 260 32.09 -22.10 -7.59
C LEU A 260 33.03 -22.26 -8.81
N ASN A 261 32.50 -22.13 -10.02
CA ASN A 261 33.34 -22.16 -11.22
C ASN A 261 34.23 -20.91 -11.31
N VAL A 262 33.70 -19.76 -10.87
CA VAL A 262 34.43 -18.49 -10.84
C VAL A 262 34.46 -17.95 -9.41
N GLY A 263 35.66 -17.63 -8.94
CA GLY A 263 35.82 -16.97 -7.65
C GLY A 263 35.10 -15.62 -7.63
N ARG A 264 34.48 -15.26 -6.51
CA ARG A 264 33.69 -14.03 -6.40
C ARG A 264 33.56 -13.58 -4.96
N TYR A 265 33.46 -12.27 -4.78
CA TYR A 265 33.00 -11.67 -3.54
C TYR A 265 32.04 -10.53 -3.81
N TRP A 266 31.31 -10.14 -2.77
CA TRP A 266 30.25 -9.13 -2.87
C TRP A 266 29.15 -9.43 -3.90
N HIS A 267 29.03 -10.64 -4.44
CA HIS A 267 27.95 -11.06 -5.33
C HIS A 267 26.57 -11.03 -4.66
N SER A 268 25.51 -11.22 -5.42
CA SER A 268 24.16 -11.43 -4.86
C SER A 268 23.84 -12.92 -4.83
N CYS A 269 23.00 -13.35 -3.89
CA CYS A 269 22.52 -14.73 -3.81
C CYS A 269 20.99 -14.78 -3.67
N VAL A 270 20.35 -15.75 -4.31
CA VAL A 270 18.91 -16.07 -4.14
C VAL A 270 18.67 -17.57 -4.22
N LEU A 271 17.53 -18.02 -3.71
CA LEU A 271 16.98 -19.32 -4.08
C LEU A 271 16.07 -19.13 -5.30
N PHE A 272 16.38 -19.82 -6.39
CA PHE A 272 15.52 -19.89 -7.57
C PHE A 272 15.08 -21.34 -7.76
N LYS A 273 13.77 -21.60 -7.65
CA LYS A 273 13.22 -22.96 -7.64
C LYS A 273 13.99 -23.89 -6.69
N GLY A 274 14.25 -23.43 -5.47
CA GLY A 274 14.98 -24.19 -4.46
C GLY A 274 16.48 -24.36 -4.72
N CYS A 275 17.00 -23.95 -5.88
CA CYS A 275 18.42 -24.03 -6.19
C CYS A 275 19.12 -22.70 -5.83
N PRO A 276 20.26 -22.74 -5.12
CA PRO A 276 21.09 -21.55 -4.88
C PRO A 276 21.60 -20.94 -6.19
N VAL A 277 21.42 -19.63 -6.37
CA VAL A 277 21.96 -18.86 -7.50
C VAL A 277 22.87 -17.76 -6.98
N VAL A 278 24.07 -17.64 -7.55
CA VAL A 278 25.00 -16.53 -7.33
C VAL A 278 25.07 -15.65 -8.56
N ILE A 279 25.04 -14.33 -8.37
CA ILE A 279 24.83 -13.37 -9.46
C ILE A 279 25.86 -12.25 -9.35
N GLY A 280 26.65 -12.08 -10.41
CA GLY A 280 27.68 -11.04 -10.49
C GLY A 280 28.71 -11.16 -9.37
N GLY A 281 29.11 -10.03 -8.80
CA GLY A 281 30.19 -9.94 -7.82
C GLY A 281 31.47 -9.37 -8.42
N HIS A 282 32.56 -9.56 -7.71
CA HIS A 282 33.85 -9.02 -8.08
C HIS A 282 34.92 -10.09 -7.95
N TYR A 283 35.86 -10.13 -8.89
CA TYR A 283 36.96 -11.08 -8.93
C TYR A 283 38.20 -10.44 -9.54
N GLN A 284 39.36 -10.54 -8.88
CA GLN A 284 40.65 -10.08 -9.42
C GLN A 284 40.66 -8.65 -10.03
N SER A 285 39.88 -7.71 -9.47
CA SER A 285 39.70 -6.31 -9.95
C SER A 285 38.59 -6.09 -10.99
N ASP A 286 37.91 -7.15 -11.41
CA ASP A 286 36.83 -7.08 -12.39
C ASP A 286 35.46 -7.31 -11.77
N ALA A 287 34.49 -6.54 -12.23
CA ALA A 287 33.08 -6.81 -12.01
C ALA A 287 32.65 -8.02 -12.85
N LEU A 288 31.91 -8.94 -12.25
CA LEU A 288 31.41 -10.13 -12.93
C LEU A 288 30.01 -9.89 -13.50
N SER A 289 29.77 -10.39 -14.71
CA SER A 289 28.44 -10.63 -15.26
C SER A 289 27.97 -12.07 -15.10
N SER A 290 28.89 -12.98 -14.75
CA SER A 290 28.59 -14.41 -14.65
C SER A 290 27.56 -14.71 -13.56
N VAL A 291 26.68 -15.65 -13.89
CA VAL A 291 25.65 -16.17 -12.99
C VAL A 291 25.84 -17.68 -12.91
N GLU A 292 25.78 -18.23 -11.71
CA GLU A 292 25.89 -19.68 -11.51
C GLU A 292 24.76 -20.17 -10.61
N MET A 293 24.23 -21.35 -10.91
CA MET A 293 23.20 -22.03 -10.12
C MET A 293 23.69 -23.40 -9.68
N LEU A 294 23.51 -23.71 -8.40
CA LEU A 294 23.87 -25.01 -7.84
C LEU A 294 22.71 -25.99 -8.03
N GLU A 295 22.91 -26.98 -8.90
CA GLU A 295 21.92 -28.00 -9.22
C GLU A 295 22.57 -29.38 -9.22
N PHE A 296 21.99 -30.34 -8.49
CA PHE A 296 22.52 -31.71 -8.33
C PHE A 296 24.00 -31.71 -7.90
N ASP A 297 24.32 -30.94 -6.85
CA ASP A 297 25.68 -30.72 -6.33
C ASP A 297 26.71 -30.36 -7.41
N ARG A 298 26.31 -29.55 -8.40
CA ARG A 298 27.23 -28.93 -9.37
C ARG A 298 26.79 -27.50 -9.72
N TRP A 299 27.73 -26.58 -9.75
CA TRP A 299 27.48 -25.22 -10.23
C TRP A 299 27.38 -25.22 -11.76
N LYS A 300 26.20 -24.90 -12.28
CA LYS A 300 25.93 -24.71 -13.69
C LYS A 300 25.96 -23.23 -14.04
N VAL A 301 26.53 -22.90 -15.19
CA VAL A 301 26.51 -21.55 -15.73
C VAL A 301 25.10 -21.19 -16.20
N MET A 302 24.61 -20.03 -15.77
CA MET A 302 23.36 -19.43 -16.21
C MET A 302 23.65 -18.26 -17.19
N PRO A 303 22.62 -17.78 -17.91
CA PRO A 303 22.70 -16.54 -18.68
C PRO A 303 23.28 -15.40 -17.84
N SER A 304 24.25 -14.69 -18.42
CA SER A 304 24.95 -13.61 -17.74
C SER A 304 24.11 -12.33 -17.69
N ILE A 305 24.25 -11.56 -16.61
CA ILE A 305 23.66 -10.21 -16.53
C ILE A 305 24.31 -9.28 -17.57
N LYS A 306 23.55 -8.34 -18.10
CA LYS A 306 24.00 -7.43 -19.17
C LYS A 306 25.02 -6.40 -18.65
N ASN A 307 24.88 -6.00 -17.39
CA ASN A 307 25.77 -5.02 -16.77
C ASN A 307 26.57 -5.66 -15.61
N PRO A 308 27.85 -6.02 -15.82
CA PRO A 308 28.71 -6.55 -14.76
C PRO A 308 28.73 -5.66 -13.52
N ARG A 309 28.46 -6.22 -12.34
CA ARG A 309 28.32 -5.46 -11.09
C ARG A 309 28.55 -6.31 -9.85
N TRP A 310 28.88 -5.65 -8.75
CA TRP A 310 28.96 -6.25 -7.42
C TRP A 310 28.11 -5.46 -6.41
N SER A 311 27.87 -6.06 -5.26
CA SER A 311 27.01 -5.51 -4.19
C SER A 311 25.59 -5.18 -4.65
N GLY A 312 25.05 -5.94 -5.60
CA GLY A 312 23.64 -5.83 -5.98
C GLY A 312 22.72 -6.43 -4.91
N ALA A 313 21.44 -6.09 -4.99
CA ALA A 313 20.39 -6.73 -4.19
C ALA A 313 19.52 -7.61 -5.10
N ALA A 314 19.47 -8.90 -4.80
CA ALA A 314 18.67 -9.83 -5.58
C ALA A 314 17.47 -10.35 -4.79
N SER A 315 16.35 -10.57 -5.47
CA SER A 315 15.16 -11.20 -4.90
C SER A 315 14.51 -12.12 -5.92
N CYS A 316 14.00 -13.26 -5.46
CA CYS A 316 13.26 -14.20 -6.28
C CYS A 316 11.76 -14.09 -5.99
N VAL A 317 10.96 -13.91 -7.04
CA VAL A 317 9.51 -13.94 -6.95
C VAL A 317 9.00 -14.93 -7.99
N PHE A 318 8.66 -16.13 -7.52
CA PHE A 318 8.21 -17.26 -8.35
C PHE A 318 9.19 -17.64 -9.47
N ASP A 319 8.88 -17.24 -10.71
CA ASP A 319 9.59 -17.60 -11.94
C ASP A 319 10.58 -16.52 -12.41
N LYS A 320 10.78 -15.48 -11.59
CA LYS A 320 11.64 -14.34 -11.91
C LYS A 320 12.66 -14.08 -10.82
N ILE A 321 13.87 -13.74 -11.25
CA ILE A 321 14.91 -13.20 -10.38
C ILE A 321 15.11 -11.74 -10.72
N PHE A 322 14.98 -10.87 -9.73
CA PHE A 322 15.25 -9.45 -9.88
C PHE A 322 16.61 -9.13 -9.29
N LEU A 323 17.41 -8.31 -9.97
CA LEU A 323 18.69 -7.82 -9.50
C LEU A 323 18.76 -6.29 -9.60
N PHE A 324 18.73 -5.64 -8.45
CA PHE A 324 18.72 -4.19 -8.29
C PHE A 324 20.10 -3.62 -7.99
N GLY A 325 20.37 -2.46 -8.58
CA GLY A 325 21.46 -1.57 -8.20
C GLY A 325 22.82 -2.22 -8.37
N GLY A 326 23.60 -2.27 -7.29
CA GLY A 326 25.00 -2.65 -7.32
C GLY A 326 25.94 -1.52 -7.73
N ASN A 327 27.24 -1.77 -7.56
CA ASN A 327 28.28 -0.89 -8.02
C ASN A 327 28.50 -1.10 -9.52
N PHE A 328 27.91 -0.19 -10.29
CA PHE A 328 28.05 -0.03 -11.73
C PHE A 328 27.94 1.47 -12.09
N LYS A 329 28.17 1.84 -13.35
CA LYS A 329 28.17 3.24 -13.82
C LYS A 329 26.89 4.00 -13.45
N LYS A 330 25.73 3.34 -13.52
CA LYS A 330 24.40 3.86 -13.16
C LYS A 330 23.62 2.82 -12.35
N PRO A 331 22.65 3.22 -11.50
CA PRO A 331 21.63 2.29 -10.99
C PRO A 331 20.94 1.58 -12.15
N VAL A 332 20.79 0.26 -12.04
CA VAL A 332 20.18 -0.58 -13.07
C VAL A 332 19.34 -1.66 -12.38
N VAL A 333 18.27 -2.07 -13.04
CA VAL A 333 17.47 -3.22 -12.64
C VAL A 333 17.47 -4.21 -13.79
N GLU A 334 17.85 -5.45 -13.51
CA GLU A 334 17.73 -6.54 -14.48
C GLU A 334 16.86 -7.64 -13.92
N VAL A 335 16.07 -8.26 -14.78
CA VAL A 335 15.15 -9.35 -14.43
C VAL A 335 15.43 -10.55 -15.30
N PHE A 336 15.71 -11.68 -14.66
CA PHE A 336 15.77 -12.97 -15.31
C PHE A 336 14.35 -13.48 -15.51
N TYR A 337 14.01 -13.82 -16.75
CA TYR A 337 12.76 -14.48 -17.11
C TYR A 337 13.05 -15.91 -17.50
N GLU A 338 12.55 -16.87 -16.71
CA GLU A 338 12.78 -18.29 -16.99
C GLU A 338 12.30 -18.70 -18.38
N ALA A 339 11.11 -18.26 -18.78
CA ALA A 339 10.53 -18.61 -20.07
C ALA A 339 11.40 -18.17 -21.27
N LYS A 340 12.21 -17.12 -21.08
CA LYS A 340 13.17 -16.63 -22.09
C LYS A 340 14.58 -17.17 -21.88
N ASN A 341 14.86 -17.66 -20.68
CA ASN A 341 16.20 -18.00 -20.20
C ASN A 341 17.20 -16.87 -20.51
N ASP A 342 16.84 -15.63 -20.17
CA ASP A 342 17.70 -14.47 -20.33
C ASP A 342 17.32 -13.35 -19.34
N TRP A 343 18.24 -12.40 -19.19
CA TRP A 343 18.07 -11.17 -18.43
C TRP A 343 17.59 -10.02 -19.31
N GLU A 344 16.65 -9.24 -18.81
CA GLU A 344 16.20 -7.99 -19.44
C GLU A 344 16.40 -6.81 -18.48
N GLU A 345 16.92 -5.69 -18.99
CA GLU A 345 17.00 -4.43 -18.25
C GLU A 345 15.61 -3.80 -18.20
N ILE A 346 15.16 -3.42 -17.00
CA ILE A 346 13.91 -2.69 -16.79
C ILE A 346 14.26 -1.27 -16.37
N ASP A 347 13.61 -0.31 -17.00
CA ASP A 347 13.76 1.11 -16.66
C ASP A 347 12.96 1.42 -15.40
N ILE A 348 13.67 1.50 -14.27
CA ILE A 348 13.13 1.91 -12.97
C ILE A 348 14.01 3.06 -12.49
N GLU A 349 13.40 4.22 -12.24
CA GLU A 349 14.11 5.44 -11.87
C GLU A 349 14.56 5.39 -10.40
N ILE A 350 15.72 4.83 -10.14
CA ILE A 350 16.31 4.73 -8.80
C ILE A 350 17.38 5.80 -8.64
N SER A 351 17.17 6.74 -7.72
CA SER A 351 18.05 7.89 -7.52
C SER A 351 19.31 7.61 -6.69
N TYR A 352 19.48 6.37 -6.18
CA TYR A 352 20.61 5.98 -5.33
C TYR A 352 21.05 4.53 -5.58
N ARG A 353 22.23 4.14 -5.05
CA ARG A 353 22.71 2.76 -5.17
C ARG A 353 22.01 1.87 -4.16
N ILE A 354 21.42 0.79 -4.64
CA ILE A 354 20.89 -0.28 -3.81
C ILE A 354 21.99 -1.31 -3.59
N SER A 355 22.33 -1.56 -2.33
CA SER A 355 23.39 -2.49 -1.93
C SER A 355 23.21 -2.87 -0.46
N PRO A 356 23.09 -4.16 -0.13
CA PRO A 356 21.91 -4.99 -0.35
C PRO A 356 20.74 -4.61 0.58
N GLY A 357 19.50 -4.84 0.11
CA GLY A 357 18.28 -4.45 0.84
C GLY A 357 17.01 -4.50 -0.01
N VAL A 358 16.77 -5.61 -0.73
CA VAL A 358 15.55 -5.79 -1.55
C VAL A 358 14.82 -7.05 -1.13
N ILE A 359 13.51 -6.91 -0.92
CA ILE A 359 12.58 -7.98 -0.56
C ILE A 359 11.43 -7.98 -1.56
N GLY A 360 11.08 -9.14 -2.09
CA GLY A 360 9.86 -9.28 -2.88
C GLY A 360 8.61 -9.16 -2.03
N LEU A 361 7.58 -8.47 -2.52
CA LEU A 361 6.28 -8.40 -1.86
C LEU A 361 5.24 -9.27 -2.56
N TYR A 362 4.06 -9.33 -1.95
CA TYR A 362 2.82 -9.69 -2.62
C TYR A 362 2.37 -8.63 -3.63
N GLY A 363 1.50 -9.08 -4.55
CA GLY A 363 1.11 -8.28 -5.71
C GLY A 363 2.32 -8.10 -6.60
N ASP A 364 2.17 -7.48 -7.76
CA ASP A 364 3.29 -7.26 -8.67
C ASP A 364 4.20 -6.14 -8.15
N ASN A 365 4.63 -6.21 -6.88
CA ASN A 365 5.40 -5.18 -6.19
C ASN A 365 6.64 -5.76 -5.49
N LEU A 366 7.66 -4.93 -5.31
CA LEU A 366 8.84 -5.23 -4.49
C LEU A 366 9.07 -4.11 -3.48
N LEU A 367 9.59 -4.41 -2.29
CA LEU A 367 10.14 -3.39 -1.39
C LEU A 367 11.64 -3.31 -1.52
N ILE A 368 12.09 -2.08 -1.61
CA ILE A 368 13.49 -1.69 -1.57
C ILE A 368 13.65 -0.87 -0.30
N PHE A 369 14.58 -1.25 0.57
CA PHE A 369 14.83 -0.55 1.82
C PHE A 369 16.30 -0.20 1.96
N GLY A 370 16.52 1.08 2.26
CA GLY A 370 17.84 1.65 2.41
C GLY A 370 18.70 1.56 1.15
N GLY A 371 20.02 1.47 1.35
CA GLY A 371 21.03 1.55 0.31
C GLY A 371 22.08 2.62 0.64
N LYS A 372 22.80 3.07 -0.37
CA LYS A 372 23.89 4.05 -0.22
C LYS A 372 23.83 5.11 -1.32
N ALA A 373 23.92 6.37 -0.94
CA ALA A 373 24.14 7.49 -1.87
C ALA A 373 25.48 8.16 -1.53
N GLY A 374 26.52 7.85 -2.33
CA GLY A 374 27.89 8.25 -2.00
C GLY A 374 28.37 7.55 -0.73
N ASP A 375 28.61 8.33 0.32
CA ASP A 375 28.97 7.84 1.66
C ASP A 375 27.82 7.80 2.66
N ASN A 376 26.66 8.33 2.28
CA ASN A 376 25.48 8.35 3.15
C ASN A 376 24.66 7.07 3.02
N PHE A 377 24.27 6.51 4.15
CA PHE A 377 23.29 5.42 4.20
C PHE A 377 21.87 5.97 4.04
N ILE A 378 21.07 5.30 3.21
CA ILE A 378 19.70 5.70 2.89
C ILE A 378 18.74 5.02 3.87
N ASN A 379 17.74 5.76 4.36
CA ASN A 379 16.66 5.23 5.20
C ASN A 379 15.34 5.12 4.43
N GLU A 380 15.31 5.49 3.16
CA GLU A 380 14.11 5.43 2.34
C GLU A 380 13.67 3.98 2.13
N VAL A 381 12.34 3.77 2.17
CA VAL A 381 11.69 2.54 1.75
C VAL A 381 10.83 2.87 0.55
N VAL A 382 10.96 2.09 -0.51
CA VAL A 382 10.29 2.32 -1.78
C VAL A 382 9.60 1.03 -2.22
N LYS A 383 8.31 1.15 -2.56
CA LYS A 383 7.53 0.09 -3.21
C LYS A 383 7.66 0.28 -4.72
N ALA A 384 8.18 -0.72 -5.42
CA ALA A 384 8.31 -0.75 -6.86
C ALA A 384 7.20 -1.60 -7.47
N ASP A 385 6.33 -0.99 -8.27
CA ASP A 385 5.31 -1.68 -9.07
C ASP A 385 5.96 -2.24 -10.33
N LEU A 386 5.95 -3.57 -10.46
CA LEU A 386 6.61 -4.35 -11.50
C LEU A 386 5.90 -4.27 -12.85
N ASP A 387 4.60 -3.96 -12.87
CA ASP A 387 3.84 -3.81 -14.11
C ASP A 387 4.15 -2.46 -14.78
N SER A 388 4.21 -1.41 -13.96
CA SER A 388 4.32 -0.03 -14.43
C SER A 388 5.73 0.55 -14.32
N GLY A 389 6.64 -0.12 -13.61
CA GLY A 389 7.98 0.38 -13.28
C GLY A 389 7.98 1.54 -12.28
N LYS A 390 6.81 1.91 -11.73
CA LYS A 390 6.68 3.09 -10.86
C LYS A 390 7.13 2.81 -9.44
N LEU A 391 7.77 3.80 -8.85
CA LEU A 391 8.19 3.79 -7.45
C LEU A 391 7.23 4.65 -6.61
N SER A 392 6.80 4.13 -5.47
CA SER A 392 6.08 4.89 -4.44
C SER A 392 6.85 4.85 -3.13
N LYS A 393 7.11 6.03 -2.55
CA LYS A 393 7.75 6.14 -1.23
C LYS A 393 6.83 5.60 -0.14
N MET A 394 7.41 4.84 0.76
CA MET A 394 6.78 4.31 1.96
C MET A 394 7.34 5.02 3.20
N ASN A 395 6.83 4.67 4.39
CA ASN A 395 7.42 5.13 5.64
C ASN A 395 8.91 4.78 5.66
N ALA A 396 9.75 5.74 6.03
CA ALA A 396 11.19 5.53 6.09
C ALA A 396 11.56 4.60 7.25
N LEU A 397 12.72 3.94 7.12
CA LEU A 397 13.40 3.31 8.23
C LEU A 397 13.79 4.37 9.29
N PRO A 398 13.90 4.00 10.57
CA PRO A 398 14.31 4.92 11.63
C PRO A 398 15.73 5.50 11.43
N TYR A 399 16.58 4.85 10.63
CA TYR A 399 17.95 5.25 10.34
C TYR A 399 18.38 4.78 8.94
N GLY A 400 19.42 5.41 8.41
CA GLY A 400 20.02 5.01 7.14
C GLY A 400 20.72 3.67 7.27
N SER A 401 20.57 2.79 6.28
CA SER A 401 21.15 1.45 6.36
C SER A 401 21.50 0.81 5.01
N SER A 402 22.49 -0.09 5.00
CA SER A 402 22.95 -0.86 3.84
C SER A 402 23.44 -2.21 4.36
N HIS A 403 22.73 -3.31 4.07
CA HIS A 403 22.99 -4.59 4.75
C HIS A 403 23.63 -5.59 3.80
N PRO A 404 24.90 -5.96 3.99
CA PRO A 404 25.49 -7.04 3.22
C PRO A 404 24.84 -8.41 3.46
N TYR A 405 23.99 -8.54 4.49
CA TYR A 405 23.42 -9.79 5.00
C TYR A 405 21.91 -9.70 5.23
N ASN A 406 21.24 -10.86 5.35
CA ASN A 406 19.83 -10.94 5.73
C ASN A 406 19.63 -10.54 7.20
N CYS A 407 19.46 -9.24 7.45
CA CYS A 407 19.28 -8.66 8.79
C CYS A 407 17.82 -8.29 9.07
N TYR A 408 16.87 -9.13 8.69
CA TYR A 408 15.45 -8.88 8.90
C TYR A 408 14.65 -10.15 9.16
N SER A 409 13.44 -9.99 9.68
CA SER A 409 12.44 -11.05 9.80
C SER A 409 11.07 -10.58 9.37
N ILE A 410 10.22 -11.55 9.05
CA ILE A 410 8.83 -11.31 8.74
C ILE A 410 8.01 -12.16 9.71
N THR A 411 7.11 -11.52 10.45
CA THR A 411 6.21 -12.23 11.36
C THR A 411 4.85 -11.53 11.45
N ASP A 412 3.76 -12.27 11.27
CA ASP A 412 2.38 -11.73 11.29
C ASP A 412 2.18 -10.54 10.34
N ASN A 413 2.71 -10.65 9.11
CA ASN A 413 2.74 -9.57 8.12
C ASN A 413 3.52 -8.31 8.55
N ASN A 414 4.29 -8.35 9.65
CA ASN A 414 5.22 -7.29 10.00
C ASN A 414 6.60 -7.58 9.43
N PHE A 415 7.31 -6.53 9.04
CA PHE A 415 8.71 -6.59 8.66
C PHE A 415 9.58 -6.03 9.78
N PHE A 416 10.33 -6.88 10.47
CA PHE A 416 11.26 -6.45 11.51
C PHE A 416 12.66 -6.32 10.93
N HIS A 417 13.27 -5.16 11.15
CA HIS A 417 14.62 -4.88 10.70
C HIS A 417 15.57 -4.91 11.89
N TYR A 418 16.68 -5.64 11.77
CA TYR A 418 17.68 -5.71 12.82
C TYR A 418 18.90 -4.89 12.43
N VAL A 419 19.23 -3.89 13.26
CA VAL A 419 20.51 -3.19 13.15
C VAL A 419 21.47 -3.64 14.23
N PHE A 420 22.59 -4.16 13.74
CA PHE A 420 23.69 -4.58 14.57
C PHE A 420 24.71 -3.42 14.60
N THR A 421 24.78 -2.72 15.73
CA THR A 421 25.84 -1.71 15.98
C THR A 421 27.02 -2.36 16.69
N ASN A 422 28.22 -1.77 16.56
CA ASN A 422 29.47 -2.32 17.08
C ASN A 422 29.56 -2.49 18.61
N ILE A 423 28.56 -2.08 19.40
CA ILE A 423 28.70 -2.00 20.87
C ILE A 423 27.70 -2.87 21.62
N PHE A 424 26.45 -3.01 21.19
CA PHE A 424 25.52 -4.05 21.67
C PHE A 424 24.47 -4.22 20.57
N GLY A 425 24.12 -5.47 20.23
CA GLY A 425 23.09 -5.77 19.25
C GLY A 425 21.71 -5.33 19.73
N GLY A 426 21.33 -4.08 19.45
CA GLY A 426 19.97 -3.60 19.63
C GLY A 426 19.04 -4.24 18.60
N SER A 427 17.81 -4.58 19.00
CA SER A 427 16.72 -4.82 18.04
C SER A 427 15.85 -3.59 18.00
N ILE A 428 15.59 -3.05 16.81
CA ILE A 428 14.63 -1.97 16.61
C ILE A 428 13.44 -2.56 15.88
N THR A 429 12.29 -2.54 16.55
CA THR A 429 11.04 -2.99 15.94
C THR A 429 10.56 -1.91 14.99
N TRP A 430 10.36 -2.28 13.73
CA TRP A 430 9.71 -1.47 12.72
C TRP A 430 8.60 -2.31 12.10
N GLY A 431 7.56 -1.67 11.57
CA GLY A 431 6.40 -2.35 10.98
C GLY A 431 6.02 -1.65 9.68
N PHE A 432 5.73 -2.44 8.65
CA PHE A 432 5.25 -1.93 7.37
C PHE A 432 3.72 -1.87 7.39
N GLU A 433 3.18 -0.66 7.35
CA GLU A 433 1.75 -0.40 7.14
C GLU A 433 1.59 0.49 5.90
N GLU A 434 0.79 0.05 4.92
CA GLU A 434 0.47 0.87 3.75
C GLU A 434 -0.83 1.66 4.04
N GLU A 435 -0.71 2.99 4.06
CA GLU A 435 -1.86 3.89 4.22
C GLU A 435 -2.35 4.31 2.84
N ILE A 436 -3.58 3.92 2.49
CA ILE A 436 -4.22 4.33 1.25
C ILE A 436 -5.19 5.46 1.59
N SER A 437 -4.79 6.68 1.23
CA SER A 437 -5.60 7.89 1.38
C SER A 437 -6.51 8.08 0.18
N PHE A 438 -7.79 8.36 0.44
CA PHE A 438 -8.79 8.65 -0.58
C PHE A 438 -9.03 10.17 -0.77
N ASN A 439 -8.34 11.03 0.01
CA ASN A 439 -8.52 12.49 0.04
C ASN A 439 -7.78 13.33 -1.01
#